data_AF-A2G4V0-F1
#
_entry.id   AF-A2G4V0-F1
#
_cell.length_a   1.000
_cell.length_b   1.000
_cell.length_c   1.000
_cell.angle_alpha   90.00
_cell.angle_beta   90.00
_cell.angle_gamma   90.00
#
_symmetry.space_group_name_H-M   'P 1'
#
loop_
_entity.id
_entity.type
_entity.pdbx_description
1 polymer ?
#
loop_
_entity_poly.entity_id
_entity_poly.type
_entity_poly.pdbx_seq_one_letter_code
_entity_poly.pdbx_strand_id
1 'polypeptide(L)'
;MHDDLFSFIAFTEADSFSKNQMLNSDLYPSPPNSLIELCCYHGAVKCFKFMITKFRSLITQKCLNYSFLGGNPDIIDECLIYERPNDTCMKYAIISHNIDFVTYLMNEYELKIDLYNCAIYHNFQAFLVDLDQSKNINKSFIYSACFCIPSLCEYFLSHEVFVNEKTEFGETALHFAAQFNCIEITELLISYGADVNAKDNNGFTVLHNTARFNNGKETAELLIIHGAEINAKDDNGWTALHVASKSNNKEVVELLISYGVNTKTKDTDGFTALHIAAENNSKETAELLISHGADVNAKGNGEWSALHRATENNNKEIVELLISHAAYANAETNNGWSVLHESTLNASKEIVELLILHGADVNAKTDNEFSVIHAAAENNSKETAELLILHGADISAKDNNGETALHISVAKHNKETAELLILHGADVNAKNNNGVSVLHIAAENNSKEIAELLILHGANVNEKDKYRMTPLHFASKSNSKDTAELLISHGADINAKDIDGVSVLHIAAENNSKETAELLILHGANVNE
;
A
#
# COMPACT_ATOMS: atom_id res chain seq x y z
N MET A 1 29.16 -3.01 4.75
CA MET A 1 30.37 -2.29 4.25
C MET A 1 31.21 -1.92 5.47
N HIS A 2 32.32 -2.63 5.75
CA HIS A 2 33.13 -2.47 6.99
C HIS A 2 34.42 -1.64 6.78
N ASP A 3 34.36 -0.63 5.90
CA ASP A 3 35.52 0.12 5.43
C ASP A 3 36.70 -0.72 4.89
N ASP A 4 36.41 -1.92 4.41
CA ASP A 4 37.37 -2.79 3.74
C ASP A 4 37.59 -2.31 2.31
N LEU A 5 38.57 -1.41 2.16
CA LEU A 5 38.93 -0.83 0.88
C LEU A 5 39.35 -1.88 -0.16
N PHE A 6 39.97 -2.99 0.23
CA PHE A 6 40.45 -3.99 -0.74
C PHE A 6 39.27 -4.73 -1.38
N SER A 7 38.36 -5.25 -0.55
CA SER A 7 37.14 -5.88 -1.05
C SER A 7 36.28 -4.88 -1.83
N PHE A 8 36.25 -3.62 -1.39
CA PHE A 8 35.52 -2.56 -2.08
C PHE A 8 36.11 -2.25 -3.46
N ILE A 9 37.43 -2.15 -3.60
CA ILE A 9 38.10 -1.99 -4.90
C ILE A 9 37.74 -3.15 -5.82
N ALA A 10 37.89 -4.39 -5.35
CA ALA A 10 37.57 -5.59 -6.13
C ALA A 10 36.11 -5.59 -6.61
N PHE A 11 35.18 -5.17 -5.74
CA PHE A 11 33.77 -4.99 -6.10
C PHE A 11 33.59 -3.94 -7.21
N THR A 12 34.26 -2.78 -7.11
CA THR A 12 34.15 -1.72 -8.14
C THR A 12 34.85 -2.04 -9.46
N GLU A 13 35.67 -3.10 -9.51
CA GLU A 13 36.38 -3.57 -10.70
C GLU A 13 35.69 -4.76 -11.39
N ALA A 14 34.60 -5.27 -10.82
CA ALA A 14 33.79 -6.29 -11.47
C ALA A 14 33.10 -5.72 -12.72
N ASP A 15 33.03 -6.54 -13.79
CA ASP A 15 32.45 -6.13 -15.09
C ASP A 15 30.99 -5.64 -14.99
N SER A 16 30.27 -6.07 -13.95
CA SER A 16 28.88 -5.69 -13.68
C SER A 16 28.72 -4.40 -12.86
N PHE A 17 29.81 -3.77 -12.43
CA PHE A 17 29.73 -2.59 -11.56
C PHE A 17 29.26 -1.34 -12.30
N SER A 18 28.30 -0.62 -11.71
CA SER A 18 27.90 0.73 -12.15
C SER A 18 28.01 1.72 -11.00
N LYS A 19 28.78 2.79 -11.19
CA LYS A 19 28.93 3.86 -10.18
C LYS A 19 27.62 4.63 -9.91
N ASN A 20 26.69 4.62 -10.86
CA ASN A 20 25.37 5.26 -10.74
C ASN A 20 24.32 4.28 -10.22
N GLN A 21 24.72 3.07 -9.82
CA GLN A 21 23.82 2.12 -9.21
C GLN A 21 23.28 2.70 -7.90
N MET A 22 21.96 2.68 -7.80
CA MET A 22 21.24 3.12 -6.61
C MET A 22 20.63 1.89 -5.94
N LEU A 23 20.80 1.78 -4.63
CA LEU A 23 20.23 0.71 -3.83
C LEU A 23 18.89 1.17 -3.26
N ASN A 24 17.80 0.58 -3.75
CA ASN A 24 16.47 0.76 -3.18
C ASN A 24 16.23 -0.34 -2.12
N SER A 25 16.35 0.00 -0.84
CA SER A 25 16.17 -0.94 0.25
C SER A 25 15.66 -0.22 1.50
N ASP A 26 14.62 -0.77 2.10
CA ASP A 26 13.97 -0.25 3.31
C ASP A 26 14.83 -0.42 4.58
N LEU A 27 16.00 -1.08 4.46
CA LEU A 27 17.00 -1.15 5.52
C LEU A 27 17.68 0.20 5.80
N TYR A 28 17.51 1.18 4.90
CA TYR A 28 18.11 2.50 5.01
C TYR A 28 17.04 3.58 5.18
N PRO A 29 17.32 4.68 5.92
CA PRO A 29 16.30 5.67 6.25
C PRO A 29 15.65 6.43 5.08
N SER A 30 16.33 6.55 3.93
CA SER A 30 15.85 7.35 2.79
C SER A 30 16.27 6.76 1.44
N PRO A 31 15.77 5.58 1.02
CA PRO A 31 16.12 5.00 -0.26
C PRO A 31 15.49 5.80 -1.44
N PRO A 32 16.05 5.68 -2.65
CA PRO A 32 17.20 4.88 -3.03
C PRO A 32 18.53 5.55 -2.65
N ASN A 33 19.59 4.76 -2.39
CA ASN A 33 20.89 5.25 -1.91
C ASN A 33 22.01 5.02 -2.91
N SER A 34 22.86 6.04 -3.13
CA SER A 34 24.08 5.87 -3.91
C SER A 34 25.17 5.16 -3.10
N LEU A 35 26.18 4.61 -3.77
CA LEU A 35 27.26 3.91 -3.08
C LEU A 35 28.06 4.83 -2.13
N ILE A 36 28.24 6.10 -2.50
CA ILE A 36 28.91 7.09 -1.63
C ILE A 36 28.05 7.43 -0.39
N GLU A 37 26.73 7.52 -0.53
CA GLU A 37 25.81 7.70 0.60
C GLU A 37 25.89 6.49 1.55
N LEU A 38 25.96 5.27 1.02
CA LEU A 38 26.16 4.06 1.82
C LEU A 38 27.52 4.06 2.55
N CYS A 39 28.57 4.59 1.93
CA CYS A 39 29.84 4.79 2.64
C CYS A 39 29.67 5.75 3.83
N CYS A 40 28.92 6.83 3.68
CA CYS A 40 28.64 7.78 4.76
C CYS A 40 27.83 7.11 5.89
N TYR A 41 26.76 6.41 5.54
CA TYR A 41 25.88 5.69 6.48
C TYR A 41 26.65 4.68 7.33
N HIS A 42 27.58 3.95 6.71
CA HIS A 42 28.39 2.95 7.39
C HIS A 42 29.68 3.50 8.02
N GLY A 43 29.96 4.80 7.94
CA GLY A 43 31.20 5.39 8.43
C GLY A 43 32.46 4.88 7.72
N ALA A 44 32.35 4.45 6.46
CA ALA A 44 33.41 3.80 5.69
C ALA A 44 34.34 4.82 5.01
N VAL A 45 35.26 5.41 5.78
CA VAL A 45 36.13 6.53 5.37
C VAL A 45 36.98 6.21 4.15
N LYS A 46 37.68 5.07 4.13
CA LYS A 46 38.55 4.69 3.01
C LYS A 46 37.74 4.49 1.74
N CYS A 47 36.60 3.82 1.85
CA CYS A 47 35.71 3.60 0.71
C CYS A 47 35.13 4.93 0.20
N PHE A 48 34.70 5.82 1.10
CA PHE A 48 34.21 7.16 0.79
C PHE A 48 35.27 8.00 0.05
N LYS A 49 36.49 8.08 0.59
CA LYS A 49 37.62 8.79 -0.05
C LYS A 49 37.95 8.20 -1.42
N PHE A 50 37.87 6.88 -1.57
CA PHE A 50 38.04 6.20 -2.86
C PHE A 50 36.95 6.59 -3.87
N MET A 51 35.68 6.68 -3.44
CA MET A 51 34.56 7.09 -4.30
C MET A 51 34.71 8.52 -4.82
N ILE A 52 35.18 9.44 -3.99
CA ILE A 52 35.43 10.84 -4.39
C ILE A 52 36.62 10.91 -5.34
N THR A 53 37.72 10.22 -5.02
CA THR A 53 38.97 10.34 -5.79
C THR A 53 38.94 9.59 -7.12
N LYS A 54 38.52 8.31 -7.15
CA LYS A 54 38.51 7.48 -8.37
C LYS A 54 37.32 7.82 -9.27
N PHE A 55 36.13 7.95 -8.70
CA PHE A 55 34.88 8.08 -9.47
C PHE A 55 34.32 9.50 -9.56
N ARG A 56 34.91 10.47 -8.84
CA ARG A 56 34.41 11.85 -8.73
C ARG A 56 32.94 11.88 -8.33
N SER A 57 32.60 11.03 -7.37
CA SER A 57 31.23 10.92 -6.87
C SER A 57 30.84 12.24 -6.22
N LEU A 58 29.63 12.73 -6.53
CA LEU A 58 29.10 13.95 -5.94
C LEU A 58 28.77 13.70 -4.47
N ILE A 59 29.24 14.59 -3.59
CA ILE A 59 28.78 14.65 -2.21
C ILE A 59 27.43 15.37 -2.21
N THR A 60 26.42 14.73 -1.66
CA THR A 60 25.06 15.26 -1.58
C THR A 60 24.72 15.63 -0.12
N GLN A 61 23.68 16.43 0.09
CA GLN A 61 23.12 16.66 1.44
C GLN A 61 22.85 15.35 2.20
N LYS A 62 22.50 14.28 1.49
CA LYS A 62 22.25 12.97 2.10
C LYS A 62 23.53 12.28 2.58
N CYS A 63 24.67 12.50 1.90
CA CYS A 63 25.99 12.13 2.43
C CYS A 63 26.24 12.81 3.78
N LEU A 64 26.03 14.13 3.88
CA LEU A 64 26.22 14.87 5.13
C LEU A 64 25.26 14.40 6.23
N ASN A 65 23.99 14.18 5.90
CA ASN A 65 23.02 13.66 6.86
C ASN A 65 23.49 12.29 7.39
N TYR A 66 23.79 11.34 6.50
CA TYR A 66 24.24 10.02 6.88
C TYR A 66 25.59 9.98 7.58
N SER A 67 26.49 10.95 7.35
CA SER A 67 27.77 10.99 8.06
C SER A 67 27.60 11.22 9.57
N PHE A 68 26.57 11.97 9.99
CA PHE A 68 26.22 12.13 11.42
C PHE A 68 25.67 10.84 12.03
N LEU A 69 24.99 10.00 11.24
CA LEU A 69 24.52 8.68 11.67
C LEU A 69 25.66 7.67 11.72
N GLY A 70 26.52 7.66 10.70
CA GLY A 70 27.68 6.77 10.59
C GLY A 70 28.82 7.09 11.56
N GLY A 71 28.77 8.25 12.23
CA GLY A 71 29.60 8.51 13.40
C GLY A 71 31.04 8.95 13.10
N ASN A 72 31.40 9.22 11.83
CA ASN A 72 32.80 9.41 11.45
C ASN A 72 33.15 10.88 11.11
N PRO A 73 33.97 11.57 11.94
CA PRO A 73 34.33 12.97 11.73
C PRO A 73 35.02 13.25 10.39
N ASP A 74 35.87 12.35 9.88
CA ASP A 74 36.56 12.55 8.60
C ASP A 74 35.58 12.71 7.43
N ILE A 75 34.46 11.98 7.47
CA ILE A 75 33.42 12.06 6.44
C ILE A 75 32.60 13.33 6.65
N ILE A 76 32.25 13.65 7.90
CA ILE A 76 31.49 14.86 8.23
C ILE A 76 32.25 16.10 7.75
N ASP A 77 33.53 16.23 8.11
CA ASP A 77 34.37 17.37 7.75
C ASP A 77 34.46 17.55 6.23
N GLU A 78 34.63 16.45 5.49
CA GLU A 78 34.66 16.50 4.02
C GLU A 78 33.30 16.90 3.44
N CYS A 79 32.19 16.39 4.02
CA CYS A 79 30.85 16.75 3.58
C CYS A 79 30.50 18.23 3.87
N LEU A 80 30.96 18.78 4.99
CA LEU A 80 30.74 20.17 5.40
C LEU A 80 31.40 21.19 4.47
N ILE A 81 32.35 20.77 3.64
CA ILE A 81 32.95 21.63 2.59
C ILE A 81 31.91 21.99 1.53
N TYR A 82 30.96 21.10 1.25
CA TYR A 82 30.02 21.22 0.13
C TYR A 82 28.58 21.47 0.57
N GLU A 83 28.20 20.97 1.74
CA GLU A 83 26.82 20.94 2.23
C GLU A 83 26.71 21.60 3.61
N ARG A 84 25.51 22.09 3.95
CA ARG A 84 25.26 22.73 5.25
C ARG A 84 24.39 21.82 6.13
N PRO A 85 24.66 21.71 7.44
CA PRO A 85 23.80 20.98 8.36
C PRO A 85 22.37 21.52 8.39
N ASN A 86 21.42 20.60 8.57
CA ASN A 86 19.99 20.86 8.69
C ASN A 86 19.39 19.98 9.80
N ASP A 87 18.08 20.08 10.03
CA ASP A 87 17.40 19.33 11.09
C ASP A 87 17.56 17.81 10.96
N THR A 88 17.74 17.28 9.75
CA THR A 88 18.04 15.86 9.53
C THR A 88 19.42 15.47 10.08
N CYS A 89 20.42 16.36 9.98
CA CYS A 89 21.72 16.16 10.63
C CYS A 89 21.57 16.09 12.15
N MET A 90 20.79 17.00 12.75
CA MET A 90 20.51 16.98 14.19
C MET A 90 19.79 15.70 14.61
N LYS A 91 18.75 15.29 13.87
CA LYS A 91 18.05 14.02 14.10
C LYS A 91 19.02 12.83 14.09
N TYR A 92 19.90 12.74 13.09
CA TYR A 92 20.86 11.64 13.00
C TYR A 92 21.97 11.70 14.06
N ALA A 93 22.38 12.89 14.51
CA ALA A 93 23.26 13.04 15.67
C ALA A 93 22.59 12.56 16.98
N ILE A 94 21.29 12.82 17.15
CA ILE A 94 20.51 12.29 18.27
C ILE A 94 20.44 10.75 18.18
N ILE A 95 20.13 10.20 17.00
CA ILE A 95 20.04 8.74 16.79
C ILE A 95 21.38 8.04 17.04
N SER A 96 22.50 8.67 16.67
CA SER A 96 23.83 8.07 16.86
C SER A 96 24.31 8.08 18.32
N HIS A 97 23.54 8.67 19.25
CA HIS A 97 23.93 8.87 20.65
C HIS A 97 25.29 9.57 20.82
N ASN A 98 25.68 10.41 19.84
CA ASN A 98 26.91 11.18 19.89
C ASN A 98 26.62 12.63 20.34
N ILE A 99 26.83 12.89 21.63
CA ILE A 99 26.52 14.20 22.22
C ILE A 99 27.43 15.32 21.71
N ASP A 100 28.65 15.00 21.29
CA ASP A 100 29.57 15.99 20.70
C ASP A 100 29.00 16.50 19.37
N PHE A 101 28.38 15.63 18.59
CA PHE A 101 27.71 16.04 17.35
C PHE A 101 26.46 16.88 17.62
N VAL A 102 25.64 16.47 18.59
CA VAL A 102 24.44 17.24 18.97
C VAL A 102 24.83 18.65 19.43
N THR A 103 25.81 18.75 20.33
CA THR A 103 26.27 20.05 20.85
C THR A 103 26.99 20.89 19.79
N TYR A 104 27.78 20.26 18.91
CA TYR A 104 28.39 20.93 17.75
C TYR A 104 27.32 21.54 16.83
N LEU A 105 26.32 20.75 16.44
CA LEU A 105 25.23 21.20 15.57
C LEU A 105 24.39 22.31 16.22
N MET A 106 24.13 22.20 17.52
CA MET A 106 23.39 23.21 18.27
C MET A 106 24.15 24.53 18.37
N ASN A 107 25.45 24.48 18.72
CA ASN A 107 26.22 25.69 19.00
C ASN A 107 26.73 26.39 17.73
N GLU A 108 27.22 25.63 16.75
CA GLU A 108 27.85 26.20 15.55
C GLU A 108 26.84 26.53 14.44
N TYR A 109 25.71 25.82 14.40
CA TYR A 109 24.69 25.99 13.36
C TYR A 109 23.33 26.45 13.89
N GLU A 110 23.20 26.70 15.20
CA GLU A 110 21.97 27.15 15.85
C GLU A 110 20.77 26.20 15.61
N LEU A 111 21.05 24.91 15.38
CA LEU A 111 20.01 23.91 15.18
C LEU A 111 19.36 23.54 16.51
N LYS A 112 18.03 23.43 16.52
CA LYS A 112 17.28 23.07 17.72
C LYS A 112 17.30 21.58 17.96
N ILE A 113 17.45 21.18 19.22
CA ILE A 113 17.26 19.80 19.63
C ILE A 113 15.76 19.50 19.64
N ASP A 114 15.36 18.44 18.95
CA ASP A 114 13.99 17.98 18.94
C ASP A 114 13.79 16.94 20.05
N LEU A 115 13.09 17.35 21.12
CA LEU A 115 12.77 16.51 22.27
C LEU A 115 11.97 15.26 21.89
N TYR A 116 11.18 15.29 20.82
CA TYR A 116 10.48 14.10 20.33
C TYR A 116 11.48 13.06 19.82
N ASN A 117 12.52 13.47 19.07
CA ASN A 117 13.59 12.56 18.66
C ASN A 117 14.38 12.05 19.88
N CYS A 118 14.65 12.90 20.88
CA CYS A 118 15.29 12.44 22.12
C CYS A 118 14.48 11.35 22.82
N ALA A 119 13.15 11.49 22.84
CA ALA A 119 12.24 10.52 23.44
C ALA A 119 12.20 9.20 22.67
N ILE A 120 11.91 9.25 21.36
CA ILE A 120 11.78 8.06 20.50
C ILE A 120 13.07 7.25 20.43
N TYR A 121 14.23 7.91 20.43
CA TYR A 121 15.53 7.24 20.38
C TYR A 121 16.18 7.07 21.77
N HIS A 122 15.46 7.36 22.86
CA HIS A 122 15.97 7.27 24.23
C HIS A 122 17.33 7.96 24.45
N ASN A 123 17.60 9.07 23.76
CA ASN A 123 18.84 9.83 23.92
C ASN A 123 18.71 10.84 25.07
N PHE A 124 18.92 10.35 26.29
CA PHE A 124 18.85 11.13 27.52
C PHE A 124 19.89 12.26 27.58
N GLN A 125 21.08 12.08 27.00
CA GLN A 125 22.11 13.11 27.01
C GLN A 125 21.71 14.32 26.17
N ALA A 126 21.17 14.09 24.96
CA ALA A 126 20.65 15.17 24.13
C ALA A 126 19.47 15.89 24.81
N PHE A 127 18.60 15.15 25.49
CA PHE A 127 17.53 15.73 26.31
C PHE A 127 18.07 16.65 27.41
N LEU A 128 19.12 16.24 28.14
CA LEU A 128 19.73 17.07 29.19
C LEU A 128 20.38 18.33 28.63
N VAL A 129 20.99 18.25 27.44
CA VAL A 129 21.51 19.44 26.75
C VAL A 129 20.39 20.41 26.40
N ASP A 130 19.27 19.91 25.87
CA ASP A 130 18.10 20.76 25.64
C ASP A 130 17.57 21.35 26.94
N LEU A 131 17.45 20.57 28.02
CA LEU A 131 16.96 21.02 29.32
C LEU A 131 17.81 22.16 29.92
N ASP A 132 19.13 22.11 29.76
CA ASP A 132 20.04 23.17 30.25
C ASP A 132 19.88 24.48 29.47
N GLN A 133 19.60 24.39 28.17
CA GLN A 133 19.50 25.55 27.27
C GLN A 133 18.07 26.10 27.15
N SER A 134 17.07 25.23 27.22
CA SER A 134 15.65 25.50 27.05
C SER A 134 15.07 26.13 28.31
N LYS A 135 14.31 27.21 28.13
CA LYS A 135 13.52 27.82 29.22
C LYS A 135 12.11 27.24 29.33
N ASN A 136 11.77 26.22 28.53
CA ASN A 136 10.43 25.64 28.52
C ASN A 136 10.37 24.35 29.34
N ILE A 137 10.30 24.51 30.66
CA ILE A 137 10.25 23.41 31.63
C ILE A 137 9.05 22.46 31.41
N ASN A 138 7.91 22.99 30.97
CA ASN A 138 6.71 22.20 30.71
C ASN A 138 6.90 21.24 29.52
N LYS A 139 7.51 21.73 28.43
CA LYS A 139 7.82 20.87 27.27
C LYS A 139 8.80 19.77 27.67
N SER A 140 9.88 20.12 28.40
CA SER A 140 10.85 19.13 28.87
C SER A 140 10.24 18.11 29.84
N PHE A 141 9.31 18.52 30.70
CA PHE A 141 8.57 17.61 31.58
C PHE A 141 7.80 16.54 30.80
N ILE A 142 7.04 16.91 29.77
CA ILE A 142 6.27 15.95 28.96
C ILE A 142 7.17 14.84 28.43
N TYR A 143 8.27 15.22 27.77
CA TYR A 143 9.20 14.24 27.19
C TYR A 143 10.06 13.53 28.24
N SER A 144 10.23 14.07 29.45
CA SER A 144 10.97 13.38 30.51
C SER A 144 10.34 12.03 30.88
N ALA A 145 9.03 11.89 30.69
CA ALA A 145 8.26 10.72 31.04
C ALA A 145 8.66 9.45 30.25
N CYS A 146 9.28 9.59 29.07
CA CYS A 146 9.71 8.45 28.26
C CYS A 146 11.00 7.77 28.75
N PHE A 147 11.79 8.44 29.60
CA PHE A 147 13.07 7.89 30.07
C PHE A 147 12.90 6.91 31.24
N CYS A 148 11.69 6.75 31.78
CA CYS A 148 11.39 5.93 32.94
C CYS A 148 12.30 6.23 34.16
N ILE A 149 12.57 7.52 34.44
CA ILE A 149 13.38 7.96 35.59
C ILE A 149 12.49 8.67 36.61
N PRO A 150 12.04 8.01 37.69
CA PRO A 150 11.10 8.60 38.66
C PRO A 150 11.62 9.89 39.28
N SER A 151 12.89 9.92 39.70
CA SER A 151 13.49 11.10 40.32
C SER A 151 13.53 12.33 39.41
N LEU A 152 13.64 12.13 38.10
CA LEU A 152 13.58 13.21 37.12
C LEU A 152 12.15 13.73 36.96
N CYS A 153 11.18 12.81 36.90
CA CYS A 153 9.77 13.18 36.83
C CYS A 153 9.33 13.92 38.10
N GLU A 154 9.70 13.43 39.29
CA GLU A 154 9.49 14.09 40.58
C GLU A 154 10.16 15.48 40.63
N TYR A 155 11.38 15.60 40.09
CA TYR A 155 12.04 16.90 39.97
C TYR A 155 11.15 17.88 39.21
N PHE A 156 10.65 17.53 38.03
CA PHE A 156 9.75 18.41 37.29
C PHE A 156 8.43 18.70 38.02
N LEU A 157 7.78 17.67 38.59
CA LEU A 157 6.53 17.80 39.34
C LEU A 157 6.65 18.73 40.55
N SER A 158 7.85 18.83 41.15
CA SER A 158 8.14 19.78 42.23
C SER A 158 8.33 21.24 41.80
N HIS A 159 8.39 21.54 40.50
CA HIS A 159 8.69 22.87 39.94
C HIS A 159 7.49 23.53 39.20
N GLU A 160 6.28 23.45 39.77
CA GLU A 160 5.05 24.10 39.24
C GLU A 160 4.71 23.75 37.77
N VAL A 161 5.12 22.58 37.28
CA VAL A 161 4.72 22.11 35.94
C VAL A 161 3.24 21.75 35.90
N PHE A 162 2.61 21.96 34.74
CA PHE A 162 1.24 21.52 34.53
C PHE A 162 1.23 20.04 34.13
N VAL A 163 0.76 19.16 35.02
CA VAL A 163 0.77 17.69 34.80
C VAL A 163 0.04 17.27 33.51
N ASN A 164 -0.99 18.03 33.13
CA ASN A 164 -1.82 17.81 31.93
C ASN A 164 -1.45 18.75 30.77
N GLU A 165 -0.25 19.34 30.77
CA GLU A 165 0.25 20.08 29.62
C GLU A 165 0.30 19.17 28.39
N LYS A 166 0.05 19.76 27.23
CA LYS A 166 0.01 19.05 25.95
C LYS A 166 1.12 19.50 25.01
N THR A 167 1.65 18.57 24.22
CA THR A 167 2.49 18.88 23.06
C THR A 167 1.68 19.57 21.97
N GLU A 168 2.36 19.98 20.90
CA GLU A 168 1.69 20.47 19.68
C GLU A 168 0.77 19.42 19.01
N PHE A 169 0.96 18.14 19.33
CA PHE A 169 0.12 17.02 18.89
C PHE A 169 -0.99 16.67 19.89
N GLY A 170 -1.11 17.39 21.00
CA GLY A 170 -2.12 17.16 22.02
C GLY A 170 -1.76 16.09 23.07
N GLU A 171 -0.57 15.52 22.99
CA GLU A 171 -0.11 14.43 23.87
C GLU A 171 0.35 14.98 25.23
N THR A 172 0.04 14.26 26.30
CA THR A 172 0.48 14.59 27.68
C THR A 172 1.68 13.75 28.11
N ALA A 173 2.31 14.10 29.23
CA ALA A 173 3.35 13.27 29.85
C ALA A 173 2.90 11.81 30.06
N LEU A 174 1.60 11.62 30.37
CA LEU A 174 1.01 10.30 30.57
C LEU A 174 0.95 9.48 29.27
N HIS A 175 0.73 10.11 28.11
CA HIS A 175 0.81 9.42 26.81
C HIS A 175 2.21 8.85 26.57
N PHE A 176 3.25 9.66 26.82
CA PHE A 176 4.64 9.21 26.67
C PHE A 176 5.00 8.12 27.68
N ALA A 177 4.69 8.30 28.98
CA ALA A 177 4.92 7.26 29.98
C ALA A 177 4.30 5.92 29.56
N ALA A 178 3.07 5.97 29.06
CA ALA A 178 2.33 4.78 28.68
C ALA A 178 2.83 4.13 27.38
N GLN A 179 3.26 4.93 26.40
CA GLN A 179 3.88 4.47 25.15
C GLN A 179 5.16 3.65 25.42
N PHE A 180 5.96 4.07 26.39
CA PHE A 180 7.23 3.41 26.75
C PHE A 180 7.08 2.39 27.88
N ASN A 181 5.86 2.08 28.30
CA ASN A 181 5.56 1.17 29.41
C ASN A 181 6.29 1.53 30.72
N CYS A 182 6.46 2.83 31.00
CA CYS A 182 7.05 3.31 32.25
C CYS A 182 6.01 3.25 33.38
N ILE A 183 5.81 2.07 33.98
CA ILE A 183 4.76 1.82 34.98
C ILE A 183 4.89 2.77 36.19
N GLU A 184 6.08 2.88 36.78
CA GLU A 184 6.32 3.75 37.94
C GLU A 184 6.04 5.23 37.64
N ILE A 185 6.39 5.69 36.43
CA ILE A 185 6.08 7.06 35.98
C ILE A 185 4.58 7.23 35.77
N THR A 186 3.91 6.23 35.22
CA THR A 186 2.46 6.24 35.01
C THR A 186 1.72 6.38 36.34
N GLU A 187 2.09 5.57 37.35
CA GLU A 187 1.54 5.68 38.72
C GLU A 187 1.81 7.06 39.32
N LEU A 188 3.05 7.55 39.20
CA LEU A 188 3.43 8.86 39.71
C LEU A 188 2.59 9.97 39.08
N LEU A 189 2.50 10.03 37.74
CA LEU A 189 1.71 11.04 37.03
C LEU A 189 0.24 11.01 37.43
N ILE A 190 -0.38 9.82 37.53
CA ILE A 190 -1.76 9.66 37.98
C ILE A 190 -1.93 10.17 39.42
N SER A 191 -0.98 9.87 40.32
CA SER A 191 -1.04 10.34 41.71
C SER A 191 -0.94 11.86 41.84
N TYR A 192 -0.35 12.54 40.85
CA TYR A 192 -0.29 14.00 40.75
C TYR A 192 -1.44 14.60 39.92
N GLY A 193 -2.46 13.82 39.56
CA GLY A 193 -3.67 14.30 38.89
C GLY A 193 -3.59 14.35 37.37
N ALA A 194 -2.73 13.53 36.76
CA ALA A 194 -2.79 13.32 35.31
C ALA A 194 -4.16 12.77 34.89
N ASP A 195 -4.73 13.33 33.84
CA ASP A 195 -5.99 12.88 33.26
C ASP A 195 -5.77 11.57 32.48
N VAL A 196 -6.23 10.46 33.06
CA VAL A 196 -6.15 9.11 32.48
C VAL A 196 -6.90 9.02 31.15
N ASN A 197 -7.90 9.87 30.91
CA ASN A 197 -8.70 9.93 29.70
C ASN A 197 -8.29 11.08 28.77
N ALA A 198 -7.13 11.69 29.00
CA ALA A 198 -6.59 12.73 28.13
C ALA A 198 -6.54 12.21 26.68
N LYS A 199 -6.96 13.07 25.75
CA LYS A 199 -6.93 12.82 24.31
C LYS A 199 -5.89 13.68 23.60
N ASP A 200 -5.20 13.10 22.63
CA ASP A 200 -4.37 13.83 21.67
C ASP A 200 -5.24 14.58 20.62
N ASN A 201 -4.60 15.21 19.62
CA ASN A 201 -5.31 15.95 18.57
C ASN A 201 -6.10 15.08 17.59
N ASN A 202 -5.90 13.75 17.59
CA ASN A 202 -6.65 12.79 16.78
C ASN A 202 -7.71 12.05 17.61
N GLY A 203 -7.89 12.43 18.88
CA GLY A 203 -8.80 11.80 19.81
C GLY A 203 -8.27 10.52 20.47
N PHE A 204 -7.01 10.12 20.22
CA PHE A 204 -6.41 8.95 20.87
C PHE A 204 -6.27 9.21 22.37
N THR A 205 -6.80 8.30 23.18
CA THR A 205 -6.57 8.33 24.63
C THR A 205 -5.24 7.68 24.98
N VAL A 206 -4.77 7.86 26.21
CA VAL A 206 -3.60 7.15 26.74
C VAL A 206 -3.72 5.63 26.53
N LEU A 207 -4.91 5.05 26.78
CA LEU A 207 -5.16 3.62 26.59
C LEU A 207 -5.04 3.18 25.12
N HIS A 208 -5.38 4.04 24.15
CA HIS A 208 -5.15 3.75 22.73
C HIS A 208 -3.67 3.64 22.41
N ASN A 209 -2.85 4.57 22.93
CA ASN A 209 -1.39 4.54 22.72
C ASN A 209 -0.79 3.29 23.35
N THR A 210 -1.19 2.91 24.56
CA THR A 210 -0.73 1.68 25.20
C THR A 210 -1.07 0.43 24.38
N ALA A 211 -2.27 0.38 23.80
CA ALA A 211 -2.73 -0.76 23.00
C ALA A 211 -1.88 -1.02 21.75
N ARG A 212 -1.18 0.01 21.24
CA ARG A 212 -0.32 -0.11 20.05
C ARG A 212 0.93 -0.95 20.28
N PHE A 213 1.44 -1.05 21.52
CA PHE A 213 2.74 -1.64 21.81
C PHE A 213 2.63 -2.97 22.59
N ASN A 214 3.37 -3.99 22.16
CA ASN A 214 3.24 -5.37 22.67
C ASN A 214 3.50 -5.56 24.17
N ASN A 215 4.23 -4.64 24.81
CA ASN A 215 4.50 -4.68 26.26
C ASN A 215 3.53 -3.82 27.08
N GLY A 216 2.46 -3.30 26.47
CA GLY A 216 1.55 -2.36 27.11
C GLY A 216 0.58 -2.97 28.13
N LYS A 217 0.56 -4.29 28.36
CA LYS A 217 -0.45 -4.96 29.19
C LYS A 217 -0.53 -4.39 30.60
N GLU A 218 0.60 -4.31 31.30
CA GLU A 218 0.65 -3.87 32.70
C GLU A 218 0.23 -2.39 32.83
N THR A 219 0.72 -1.54 31.92
CA THR A 219 0.31 -0.13 31.87
C THR A 219 -1.18 0.01 31.53
N ALA A 220 -1.71 -0.78 30.60
CA ALA A 220 -3.12 -0.74 30.23
C ALA A 220 -4.00 -1.15 31.42
N GLU A 221 -3.60 -2.19 32.17
CA GLU A 221 -4.31 -2.63 33.37
C GLU A 221 -4.31 -1.53 34.44
N LEU A 222 -3.15 -0.90 34.67
CA LEU A 222 -3.02 0.23 35.59
C LEU A 222 -3.96 1.38 35.21
N LEU A 223 -4.00 1.76 33.93
CA LEU A 223 -4.87 2.83 33.43
C LEU A 223 -6.36 2.47 33.61
N ILE A 224 -6.76 1.23 33.32
CA ILE A 224 -8.15 0.77 33.48
C ILE A 224 -8.57 0.82 34.97
N ILE A 225 -7.70 0.36 35.88
CA ILE A 225 -7.94 0.41 37.34
C ILE A 225 -8.12 1.85 37.82
N HIS A 226 -7.42 2.81 37.21
CA HIS A 226 -7.52 4.24 37.51
C HIS A 226 -8.59 4.97 36.70
N GLY A 227 -9.50 4.25 36.03
CA GLY A 227 -10.69 4.84 35.40
C GLY A 227 -10.54 5.21 33.93
N ALA A 228 -9.61 4.58 33.20
CA ALA A 228 -9.57 4.71 31.74
C ALA A 228 -10.88 4.20 31.12
N GLU A 229 -11.45 4.99 30.22
CA GLU A 229 -12.65 4.66 29.47
C GLU A 229 -12.35 3.60 28.41
N ILE A 230 -12.64 2.32 28.73
CA ILE A 230 -12.30 1.17 27.88
C ILE A 230 -12.92 1.20 26.47
N ASN A 231 -14.06 1.88 26.31
CA ASN A 231 -14.78 2.03 25.04
C ASN A 231 -14.67 3.45 24.46
N ALA A 232 -13.75 4.28 24.96
CA ALA A 232 -13.50 5.59 24.39
C ALA A 232 -13.15 5.46 22.91
N LYS A 233 -13.64 6.41 22.12
CA LYS A 233 -13.38 6.49 20.69
C LYS A 233 -12.45 7.66 20.35
N ASP A 234 -11.54 7.43 19.41
CA ASP A 234 -10.81 8.48 18.71
C ASP A 234 -11.71 9.16 17.64
N ASP A 235 -11.13 10.07 16.86
CA ASP A 235 -11.86 10.82 15.83
C ASP A 235 -12.30 9.94 14.63
N ASN A 236 -11.65 8.79 14.41
CA ASN A 236 -12.03 7.79 13.41
C ASN A 236 -13.01 6.74 13.97
N GLY A 237 -13.42 6.88 15.23
CA GLY A 237 -14.30 5.93 15.91
C GLY A 237 -13.61 4.67 16.43
N TRP A 238 -12.27 4.60 16.35
CA TRP A 238 -11.46 3.50 16.84
C TRP A 238 -11.47 3.48 18.36
N THR A 239 -11.47 2.28 18.92
CA THR A 239 -11.25 2.04 20.36
C THR A 239 -9.87 1.45 20.57
N ALA A 240 -9.41 1.36 21.83
CA ALA A 240 -8.18 0.64 22.17
C ALA A 240 -8.16 -0.80 21.63
N LEU A 241 -9.32 -1.45 21.52
CA LEU A 241 -9.44 -2.79 20.92
C LEU A 241 -9.10 -2.80 19.42
N HIS A 242 -9.51 -1.78 18.66
CA HIS A 242 -9.16 -1.65 17.23
C HIS A 242 -7.65 -1.46 17.07
N VAL A 243 -7.04 -0.61 17.91
CA VAL A 243 -5.58 -0.38 17.89
C VAL A 243 -4.82 -1.65 18.24
N ALA A 244 -5.21 -2.36 19.31
CA ALA A 244 -4.58 -3.62 19.70
C ALA A 244 -4.73 -4.68 18.60
N SER A 245 -5.88 -4.71 17.91
CA SER A 245 -6.15 -5.61 16.80
C SER A 245 -5.30 -5.32 15.57
N LYS A 246 -5.00 -4.05 15.28
CA LYS A 246 -4.06 -3.67 14.23
C LYS A 246 -2.63 -4.11 14.54
N SER A 247 -2.21 -3.95 15.81
CA SER A 247 -0.86 -4.27 16.26
C SER A 247 -0.63 -5.75 16.56
N ASN A 248 -1.65 -6.60 16.42
CA ASN A 248 -1.65 -7.99 16.85
C ASN A 248 -1.26 -8.20 18.33
N ASN A 249 -1.66 -7.27 19.20
CA ASN A 249 -1.29 -7.24 20.60
C ASN A 249 -2.26 -8.09 21.44
N LYS A 250 -2.07 -9.41 21.38
CA LYS A 250 -2.95 -10.39 22.03
C LYS A 250 -3.13 -10.13 23.51
N GLU A 251 -2.06 -9.81 24.22
CA GLU A 251 -2.05 -9.59 25.67
C GLU A 251 -2.97 -8.44 26.08
N VAL A 252 -2.94 -7.33 25.34
CA VAL A 252 -3.85 -6.20 25.59
C VAL A 252 -5.28 -6.54 25.18
N VAL A 253 -5.48 -7.30 24.09
CA VAL A 253 -6.83 -7.75 23.71
C VAL A 253 -7.46 -8.63 24.78
N GLU A 254 -6.72 -9.61 25.33
CA GLU A 254 -7.19 -10.47 26.44
C GLU A 254 -7.58 -9.64 27.66
N LEU A 255 -6.75 -8.65 28.01
CA LEU A 255 -7.02 -7.73 29.10
C LEU A 255 -8.29 -6.90 28.84
N LEU A 256 -8.42 -6.28 27.66
CA LEU A 256 -9.60 -5.47 27.35
C LEU A 256 -10.89 -6.30 27.38
N ILE A 257 -10.85 -7.54 26.90
CA ILE A 257 -11.98 -8.48 26.97
C ILE A 257 -12.31 -8.84 28.42
N SER A 258 -11.31 -9.09 29.27
CA SER A 258 -11.54 -9.45 30.68
C SER A 258 -12.19 -8.31 31.48
N TYR A 259 -11.95 -7.05 31.09
CA TYR A 259 -12.60 -5.87 31.63
C TYR A 259 -13.89 -5.45 30.88
N GLY A 260 -14.39 -6.28 29.97
CA GLY A 260 -15.71 -6.11 29.34
C GLY A 260 -15.77 -5.08 28.21
N VAL A 261 -14.69 -4.92 27.43
CA VAL A 261 -14.71 -4.09 26.22
C VAL A 261 -15.82 -4.55 25.25
N ASN A 262 -16.46 -3.60 24.58
CA ASN A 262 -17.48 -3.92 23.57
C ASN A 262 -16.82 -4.32 22.24
N THR A 263 -16.70 -5.63 22.00
CA THR A 263 -16.13 -6.22 20.78
C THR A 263 -16.95 -5.94 19.51
N LYS A 264 -18.20 -5.49 19.65
CA LYS A 264 -19.10 -5.14 18.53
C LYS A 264 -19.01 -3.67 18.14
N THR A 265 -18.16 -2.89 18.82
CA THR A 265 -17.97 -1.49 18.48
C THR A 265 -17.49 -1.37 17.05
N LYS A 266 -18.10 -0.46 16.31
CA LYS A 266 -17.71 -0.10 14.95
C LYS A 266 -17.01 1.25 14.91
N ASP A 267 -16.01 1.36 14.06
CA ASP A 267 -15.40 2.62 13.68
C ASP A 267 -16.29 3.42 12.70
N THR A 268 -15.77 4.53 12.16
CA THR A 268 -16.48 5.38 11.19
C THR A 268 -16.74 4.69 9.85
N ASP A 269 -15.92 3.73 9.46
CA ASP A 269 -16.11 2.88 8.29
C ASP A 269 -16.99 1.65 8.57
N GLY A 270 -17.56 1.56 9.78
CA GLY A 270 -18.44 0.48 10.18
C GLY A 270 -17.70 -0.81 10.55
N PHE A 271 -16.37 -0.80 10.59
CA PHE A 271 -15.54 -1.96 10.86
C PHE A 271 -15.40 -2.24 12.35
N THR A 272 -15.41 -3.52 12.70
CA THR A 272 -15.14 -4.01 14.05
C THR A 272 -13.66 -4.35 14.20
N ALA A 273 -13.21 -4.58 15.43
CA ALA A 273 -11.87 -5.08 15.73
C ALA A 273 -11.45 -6.33 14.89
N LEU A 274 -12.39 -7.23 14.59
CA LEU A 274 -12.11 -8.41 13.77
C LEU A 274 -11.80 -8.06 12.30
N HIS A 275 -12.46 -7.03 11.75
CA HIS A 275 -12.12 -6.53 10.41
C HIS A 275 -10.69 -5.96 10.38
N ILE A 276 -10.33 -5.17 11.39
CA ILE A 276 -8.99 -4.58 11.50
C ILE A 276 -7.93 -5.66 11.67
N ALA A 277 -8.18 -6.67 12.50
CA ALA A 277 -7.28 -7.81 12.65
C ALA A 277 -7.11 -8.56 11.33
N ALA A 278 -8.21 -8.74 10.58
CA ALA A 278 -8.19 -9.43 9.31
C ALA A 278 -7.43 -8.68 8.20
N GLU A 279 -7.56 -7.35 8.16
CA GLU A 279 -6.82 -6.46 7.27
C GLU A 279 -5.30 -6.51 7.54
N ASN A 280 -4.89 -6.58 8.81
CA ASN A 280 -3.49 -6.44 9.24
C ASN A 280 -2.79 -7.78 9.55
N ASN A 281 -3.30 -8.91 9.02
CA ASN A 281 -2.78 -10.27 9.26
C ASN A 281 -2.57 -10.61 10.75
N SER A 282 -3.40 -10.07 11.64
CA SER A 282 -3.26 -10.20 13.09
C SER A 282 -3.95 -11.45 13.61
N LYS A 283 -3.38 -12.61 13.27
CA LYS A 283 -4.01 -13.93 13.42
C LYS A 283 -4.35 -14.28 14.86
N GLU A 284 -3.40 -14.11 15.78
CA GLU A 284 -3.56 -14.41 17.20
C GLU A 284 -4.70 -13.58 17.80
N THR A 285 -4.80 -12.31 17.39
CA THR A 285 -5.89 -11.44 17.82
C THR A 285 -7.23 -11.84 17.20
N ALA A 286 -7.26 -12.19 15.91
CA ALA A 286 -8.47 -12.67 15.25
C ALA A 286 -9.02 -13.95 15.93
N GLU A 287 -8.16 -14.94 16.20
CA GLU A 287 -8.51 -16.16 16.93
C GLU A 287 -9.12 -15.85 18.31
N LEU A 288 -8.50 -14.91 19.03
CA LEU A 288 -8.95 -14.52 20.34
C LEU A 288 -10.31 -13.80 20.29
N LEU A 289 -10.51 -12.89 19.35
CA LEU A 289 -11.79 -12.18 19.16
C LEU A 289 -12.92 -13.16 18.85
N ILE A 290 -12.68 -14.12 17.93
CA ILE A 290 -13.66 -15.14 17.54
C ILE A 290 -13.99 -16.05 18.72
N SER A 291 -12.99 -16.53 19.47
CA SER A 291 -13.22 -17.37 20.66
C SER A 291 -14.02 -16.67 21.77
N HIS A 292 -14.02 -15.33 21.78
CA HIS A 292 -14.81 -14.50 22.71
C HIS A 292 -16.09 -13.93 22.07
N GLY A 293 -16.56 -14.55 20.97
CA GLY A 293 -17.88 -14.28 20.40
C GLY A 293 -17.97 -13.05 19.49
N ALA A 294 -16.85 -12.61 18.91
CA ALA A 294 -16.90 -11.68 17.78
C ALA A 294 -17.69 -12.32 16.63
N ASP A 295 -18.56 -11.53 16.01
CA ASP A 295 -19.32 -11.98 14.84
C ASP A 295 -18.42 -12.01 13.61
N VAL A 296 -18.07 -13.23 13.18
CA VAL A 296 -17.23 -13.52 12.01
C VAL A 296 -17.82 -12.94 10.72
N ASN A 297 -19.15 -12.81 10.66
CA ASN A 297 -19.88 -12.33 9.50
C ASN A 297 -20.42 -10.90 9.70
N ALA A 298 -19.89 -10.16 10.68
CA ALA A 298 -20.21 -8.75 10.84
C ALA A 298 -19.91 -8.00 9.54
N LYS A 299 -20.80 -7.06 9.18
CA LYS A 299 -20.68 -6.23 7.98
C LYS A 299 -20.31 -4.79 8.34
N GLY A 300 -19.29 -4.25 7.70
CA GLY A 300 -18.93 -2.83 7.72
C GLY A 300 -19.76 -1.98 6.75
N ASN A 301 -19.32 -0.74 6.51
CA ASN A 301 -19.92 0.09 5.48
C ASN A 301 -19.74 -0.57 4.11
N GLY A 302 -20.72 -0.39 3.23
CA GLY A 302 -20.74 -1.08 1.94
C GLY A 302 -20.92 -2.60 2.06
N GLU A 303 -21.29 -3.14 3.22
CA GLU A 303 -21.43 -4.58 3.46
C GLU A 303 -20.13 -5.41 3.39
N TRP A 304 -18.97 -4.74 3.50
CA TRP A 304 -17.68 -5.41 3.60
C TRP A 304 -17.58 -6.31 4.83
N SER A 305 -17.09 -7.53 4.67
CA SER A 305 -16.86 -8.47 5.77
C SER A 305 -15.37 -8.56 6.13
N ALA A 306 -15.07 -9.15 7.30
CA ALA A 306 -13.67 -9.45 7.67
C ALA A 306 -13.00 -10.37 6.64
N LEU A 307 -13.77 -11.25 5.99
CA LEU A 307 -13.25 -12.13 4.93
C LEU A 307 -12.84 -11.33 3.68
N HIS A 308 -13.62 -10.31 3.27
CA HIS A 308 -13.21 -9.41 2.20
C HIS A 308 -11.90 -8.69 2.54
N ARG A 309 -11.76 -8.17 3.76
CA ARG A 309 -10.53 -7.46 4.21
C ARG A 309 -9.29 -8.36 4.23
N ALA A 310 -9.44 -9.59 4.68
CA ALA A 310 -8.37 -10.58 4.64
C ALA A 310 -7.95 -10.90 3.19
N THR A 311 -8.93 -11.04 2.29
CA THR A 311 -8.69 -11.33 0.87
C THR A 311 -8.06 -10.15 0.12
N GLU A 312 -8.53 -8.93 0.35
CA GLU A 312 -7.97 -7.67 -0.21
C GLU A 312 -6.47 -7.56 0.08
N ASN A 313 -6.04 -7.95 1.29
CA ASN A 313 -4.65 -7.87 1.73
C ASN A 313 -3.85 -9.17 1.54
N ASN A 314 -4.42 -10.14 0.82
CA ASN A 314 -3.80 -11.45 0.57
C ASN A 314 -3.37 -12.21 1.84
N ASN A 315 -4.10 -12.03 2.95
CA ASN A 315 -3.82 -12.64 4.25
C ASN A 315 -4.38 -14.07 4.33
N LYS A 316 -3.77 -15.00 3.59
CA LYS A 316 -4.24 -16.40 3.45
C LYS A 316 -4.53 -17.08 4.81
N GLU A 317 -3.66 -16.89 5.80
CA GLU A 317 -3.80 -17.52 7.12
C GLU A 317 -5.05 -17.02 7.87
N ILE A 318 -5.40 -15.74 7.70
CA ILE A 318 -6.65 -15.17 8.20
C ILE A 318 -7.85 -15.71 7.42
N VAL A 319 -7.76 -15.81 6.09
CA VAL A 319 -8.83 -16.37 5.26
C VAL A 319 -9.17 -17.80 5.73
N GLU A 320 -8.16 -18.65 5.91
CA GLU A 320 -8.33 -20.01 6.45
C GLU A 320 -8.98 -20.00 7.84
N LEU A 321 -8.51 -19.11 8.72
CA LEU A 321 -9.07 -18.95 10.06
C LEU A 321 -10.56 -18.58 10.01
N LEU A 322 -10.92 -17.54 9.25
CA LEU A 322 -12.29 -17.05 9.16
C LEU A 322 -13.22 -18.11 8.55
N ILE A 323 -12.81 -18.79 7.49
CA ILE A 323 -13.59 -19.87 6.87
C ILE A 323 -13.80 -21.04 7.85
N SER A 324 -12.76 -21.43 8.59
CA SER A 324 -12.88 -22.50 9.60
C SER A 324 -13.84 -22.15 10.75
N HIS A 325 -14.14 -20.87 10.93
CA HIS A 325 -15.12 -20.34 11.88
C HIS A 325 -16.42 -19.86 11.20
N ALA A 326 -16.77 -20.47 10.06
CA ALA A 326 -18.02 -20.26 9.34
C ALA A 326 -18.23 -18.84 8.78
N ALA A 327 -17.14 -18.18 8.35
CA ALA A 327 -17.25 -17.03 7.46
C ALA A 327 -17.95 -17.42 6.14
N TYR A 328 -18.84 -16.58 5.65
CA TYR A 328 -19.53 -16.84 4.39
C TYR A 328 -18.58 -16.63 3.20
N ALA A 329 -18.20 -17.74 2.54
CA ALA A 329 -17.38 -17.69 1.31
C ALA A 329 -18.07 -16.91 0.17
N ASN A 330 -19.40 -16.84 0.19
CA ASN A 330 -20.24 -16.04 -0.70
C ASN A 330 -20.69 -14.71 -0.06
N ALA A 331 -19.94 -14.16 0.88
CA ALA A 331 -20.23 -12.82 1.36
C ALA A 331 -20.12 -11.85 0.17
N GLU A 332 -21.06 -10.91 0.10
CA GLU A 332 -21.14 -9.88 -0.92
C GLU A 332 -21.26 -8.50 -0.27
N THR A 333 -20.65 -7.52 -0.91
CA THR A 333 -20.81 -6.10 -0.60
C THR A 333 -22.12 -5.55 -1.21
N ASN A 334 -22.45 -4.28 -0.96
CA ASN A 334 -23.68 -3.64 -1.39
C ASN A 334 -23.93 -3.62 -2.90
N ASN A 335 -22.90 -3.81 -3.73
CA ASN A 335 -23.00 -3.84 -5.19
C ASN A 335 -22.91 -5.28 -5.74
N GLY A 336 -23.02 -6.31 -4.89
CA GLY A 336 -22.86 -7.71 -5.26
C GLY A 336 -21.41 -8.14 -5.47
N TRP A 337 -20.40 -7.33 -5.11
CA TRP A 337 -19.00 -7.74 -5.16
C TRP A 337 -18.75 -8.83 -4.12
N SER A 338 -18.42 -10.04 -4.57
CA SER A 338 -18.18 -11.18 -3.68
C SER A 338 -16.70 -11.32 -3.29
N VAL A 339 -16.41 -12.07 -2.22
CA VAL A 339 -15.04 -12.42 -1.83
C VAL A 339 -14.26 -13.10 -2.97
N LEU A 340 -14.94 -13.86 -3.83
CA LEU A 340 -14.32 -14.51 -4.97
C LEU A 340 -13.93 -13.51 -6.07
N HIS A 341 -14.72 -12.44 -6.27
CA HIS A 341 -14.31 -11.33 -7.15
C HIS A 341 -13.03 -10.67 -6.62
N GLU A 342 -12.99 -10.38 -5.31
CA GLU A 342 -11.85 -9.74 -4.64
C GLU A 342 -10.56 -10.56 -4.80
N SER A 343 -10.60 -11.85 -4.46
CA SER A 343 -9.41 -12.73 -4.58
C SER A 343 -8.93 -12.91 -6.02
N THR A 344 -9.86 -12.87 -6.97
CA THR A 344 -9.55 -12.99 -8.40
C THR A 344 -8.88 -11.72 -8.93
N LEU A 345 -9.37 -10.53 -8.57
CA LEU A 345 -8.71 -9.27 -8.93
C LEU A 345 -7.30 -9.14 -8.33
N ASN A 346 -7.03 -9.72 -7.17
CA ASN A 346 -5.69 -9.69 -6.57
C ASN A 346 -4.76 -10.79 -7.09
N ALA A 347 -5.19 -11.62 -8.05
CA ALA A 347 -4.46 -12.77 -8.60
C ALA A 347 -4.02 -13.80 -7.53
N SER A 348 -4.72 -13.86 -6.40
CA SER A 348 -4.38 -14.74 -5.27
C SER A 348 -4.88 -16.17 -5.51
N LYS A 349 -4.21 -16.92 -6.38
CA LYS A 349 -4.61 -18.28 -6.77
C LYS A 349 -4.92 -19.18 -5.57
N GLU A 350 -4.07 -19.18 -4.54
CA GLU A 350 -4.27 -20.02 -3.36
C GLU A 350 -5.54 -19.65 -2.57
N ILE A 351 -5.89 -18.36 -2.52
CA ILE A 351 -7.12 -17.89 -1.87
C ILE A 351 -8.34 -18.24 -2.73
N VAL A 352 -8.25 -18.09 -4.06
CA VAL A 352 -9.31 -18.51 -5.00
C VAL A 352 -9.59 -20.01 -4.85
N GLU A 353 -8.55 -20.86 -4.85
CA GLU A 353 -8.68 -22.31 -4.63
C GLU A 353 -9.35 -22.62 -3.29
N LEU A 354 -8.92 -21.94 -2.23
CA LEU A 354 -9.46 -22.11 -0.89
C LEU A 354 -10.94 -21.73 -0.81
N LEU A 355 -11.34 -20.61 -1.41
CA LEU A 355 -12.73 -20.14 -1.42
C LEU A 355 -13.64 -21.08 -2.22
N ILE A 356 -13.21 -21.52 -3.41
CA ILE A 356 -13.94 -22.49 -4.23
C ILE A 356 -14.12 -23.81 -3.47
N LEU A 357 -13.08 -24.30 -2.81
CA LEU A 357 -13.15 -25.52 -1.98
C LEU A 357 -14.21 -25.41 -0.87
N HIS A 358 -14.46 -24.19 -0.38
CA HIS A 358 -15.45 -23.91 0.67
C HIS A 358 -16.77 -23.36 0.11
N GLY A 359 -17.07 -23.62 -1.17
CA GLY A 359 -18.38 -23.38 -1.77
C GLY A 359 -18.61 -21.97 -2.28
N ALA A 360 -17.55 -21.20 -2.58
CA ALA A 360 -17.69 -19.94 -3.28
C ALA A 360 -18.31 -20.15 -4.68
N ASP A 361 -19.27 -19.30 -5.05
CA ASP A 361 -19.94 -19.35 -6.35
C ASP A 361 -19.03 -18.76 -7.43
N VAL A 362 -18.48 -19.64 -8.27
CA VAL A 362 -17.65 -19.28 -9.43
C VAL A 362 -18.38 -18.45 -10.48
N ASN A 363 -19.71 -18.44 -10.43
CA ASN A 363 -20.59 -17.67 -11.31
C ASN A 363 -21.26 -16.48 -10.60
N ALA A 364 -20.78 -16.10 -9.41
CA ALA A 364 -21.25 -14.91 -8.73
C ALA A 364 -21.20 -13.69 -9.65
N LYS A 365 -22.18 -12.81 -9.50
CA LYS A 365 -22.31 -11.59 -10.28
C LYS A 365 -22.60 -10.40 -9.39
N THR A 366 -21.98 -9.28 -9.72
CA THR A 366 -22.33 -7.96 -9.17
C THR A 366 -23.68 -7.47 -9.73
N ASP A 367 -24.18 -6.37 -9.17
CA ASP A 367 -25.36 -5.65 -9.67
C ASP A 367 -25.21 -5.19 -11.14
N ASN A 368 -23.97 -5.09 -11.63
CA ASN A 368 -23.67 -4.76 -13.03
C ASN A 368 -23.57 -6.00 -13.94
N GLU A 369 -24.01 -7.17 -13.46
CA GLU A 369 -23.85 -8.48 -14.12
C GLU A 369 -22.38 -8.87 -14.37
N PHE A 370 -21.42 -8.10 -13.83
CA PHE A 370 -19.99 -8.40 -13.90
C PHE A 370 -19.72 -9.64 -13.05
N SER A 371 -19.21 -10.69 -13.67
CA SER A 371 -18.96 -11.99 -13.03
C SER A 371 -17.49 -12.21 -12.68
N VAL A 372 -17.22 -13.24 -11.89
CA VAL A 372 -15.85 -13.58 -11.45
C VAL A 372 -14.89 -13.82 -12.64
N ILE A 373 -15.35 -14.43 -13.73
CA ILE A 373 -14.50 -14.64 -14.91
C ILE A 373 -14.17 -13.32 -15.64
N HIS A 374 -15.01 -12.28 -15.51
CA HIS A 374 -14.67 -10.93 -15.98
C HIS A 374 -13.55 -10.32 -15.14
N ALA A 375 -13.56 -10.51 -13.81
CA ALA A 375 -12.48 -10.06 -12.93
C ALA A 375 -11.13 -10.69 -13.32
N ALA A 376 -11.12 -12.01 -13.59
CA ALA A 376 -9.91 -12.71 -14.03
C ALA A 376 -9.38 -12.17 -15.38
N ALA A 377 -10.31 -11.88 -16.30
CA ALA A 377 -9.99 -11.30 -17.60
C ALA A 377 -9.45 -9.86 -17.49
N GLU A 378 -9.98 -9.05 -16.58
CA GLU A 378 -9.53 -7.67 -16.34
C GLU A 378 -8.10 -7.61 -15.77
N ASN A 379 -7.75 -8.52 -14.86
CA ASN A 379 -6.44 -8.50 -14.18
C ASN A 379 -5.36 -9.40 -14.84
N ASN A 380 -5.58 -9.85 -16.07
CA ASN A 380 -4.72 -10.81 -16.80
C ASN A 380 -4.34 -12.07 -15.99
N SER A 381 -5.22 -12.54 -15.12
CA SER A 381 -4.90 -13.60 -14.17
C SER A 381 -5.20 -14.98 -14.78
N LYS A 382 -4.43 -15.37 -15.79
CA LYS A 382 -4.62 -16.60 -16.58
C LYS A 382 -4.83 -17.83 -15.71
N GLU A 383 -4.00 -18.05 -14.69
CA GLU A 383 -4.08 -19.23 -13.83
C GLU A 383 -5.37 -19.27 -13.00
N THR A 384 -5.85 -18.11 -12.55
CA THR A 384 -7.14 -18.00 -11.86
C THR A 384 -8.32 -18.21 -12.81
N ALA A 385 -8.23 -17.68 -14.04
CA ALA A 385 -9.24 -17.91 -15.07
C ALA A 385 -9.34 -19.41 -15.42
N GLU A 386 -8.20 -20.10 -15.57
CA GLU A 386 -8.16 -21.55 -15.85
C GLU A 386 -8.80 -22.35 -14.72
N LEU A 387 -8.49 -21.99 -13.47
CA LEU A 387 -9.08 -22.60 -12.29
C LEU A 387 -10.59 -22.39 -12.21
N LEU A 388 -11.08 -21.18 -12.49
CA LEU A 388 -12.50 -20.84 -12.51
C LEU A 388 -13.24 -21.65 -13.59
N ILE A 389 -12.68 -21.73 -14.79
CA ILE A 389 -13.23 -22.52 -15.91
C ILE A 389 -13.31 -24.00 -15.52
N LEU A 390 -12.26 -24.55 -14.92
CA LEU A 390 -12.24 -25.95 -14.45
C LEU A 390 -13.36 -26.24 -13.45
N HIS A 391 -13.76 -25.25 -12.66
CA HIS A 391 -14.85 -25.35 -11.68
C HIS A 391 -16.21 -24.89 -12.21
N GLY A 392 -16.34 -24.67 -13.51
CA GLY A 392 -17.63 -24.42 -14.17
C GLY A 392 -18.04 -22.95 -14.28
N ALA A 393 -17.07 -22.03 -14.33
CA ALA A 393 -17.35 -20.64 -14.67
C ALA A 393 -17.96 -20.52 -16.09
N ASP A 394 -19.01 -19.73 -16.23
CA ASP A 394 -19.67 -19.42 -17.50
C ASP A 394 -18.83 -18.43 -18.30
N ILE A 395 -18.04 -18.95 -19.23
CA ILE A 395 -17.20 -18.18 -20.17
C ILE A 395 -18.04 -17.23 -21.05
N SER A 396 -19.32 -17.54 -21.23
CA SER A 396 -20.25 -16.76 -22.06
C SER A 396 -21.03 -15.70 -21.28
N ALA A 397 -20.79 -15.60 -19.96
CA ALA A 397 -21.40 -14.58 -19.12
C ALA A 397 -21.20 -13.19 -19.72
N LYS A 398 -22.24 -12.36 -19.62
CA LYS A 398 -22.24 -10.99 -20.09
C LYS A 398 -22.51 -10.04 -18.94
N ASP A 399 -21.78 -8.93 -18.91
CA ASP A 399 -22.07 -7.81 -18.03
C ASP A 399 -23.25 -6.94 -18.54
N ASN A 400 -23.56 -5.85 -17.85
CA ASN A 400 -24.62 -4.90 -18.24
C ASN A 400 -24.36 -4.20 -19.58
N ASN A 401 -23.12 -4.15 -20.06
CA ASN A 401 -22.77 -3.67 -21.40
C ASN A 401 -22.85 -4.76 -22.47
N GLY A 402 -23.18 -5.99 -22.09
CA GLY A 402 -23.21 -7.16 -22.96
C GLY A 402 -21.81 -7.71 -23.27
N GLU A 403 -20.77 -7.21 -22.59
CA GLU A 403 -19.39 -7.61 -22.76
C GLU A 403 -19.15 -8.95 -22.07
N THR A 404 -18.39 -9.83 -22.73
CA THR A 404 -17.93 -11.10 -22.15
C THR A 404 -16.53 -10.93 -21.57
N ALA A 405 -16.05 -11.91 -20.81
CA ALA A 405 -14.65 -11.95 -20.36
C ALA A 405 -13.64 -11.76 -21.51
N LEU A 406 -13.94 -12.28 -22.71
CA LEU A 406 -13.08 -12.09 -23.88
C LEU A 406 -13.09 -10.64 -24.41
N HIS A 407 -14.19 -9.90 -24.29
CA HIS A 407 -14.18 -8.47 -24.61
C HIS A 407 -13.27 -7.71 -23.64
N ILE A 408 -13.42 -7.98 -22.33
CA ILE A 408 -12.65 -7.32 -21.27
C ILE A 408 -11.16 -7.59 -21.40
N SER A 409 -10.74 -8.85 -21.62
CA SER A 409 -9.31 -9.17 -21.76
C SER A 409 -8.68 -8.47 -22.96
N VAL A 410 -9.39 -8.38 -24.09
CA VAL A 410 -8.90 -7.67 -25.28
C VAL A 410 -8.87 -6.16 -25.08
N ALA A 411 -9.88 -5.59 -24.41
CA ALA A 411 -9.90 -4.16 -24.07
C ALA A 411 -8.74 -3.76 -23.16
N LYS A 412 -8.30 -4.66 -22.28
CA LYS A 412 -7.18 -4.46 -21.35
C LYS A 412 -5.81 -4.91 -21.91
N HIS A 413 -5.76 -5.39 -23.15
CA HIS A 413 -4.55 -5.96 -23.79
C HIS A 413 -3.99 -7.22 -23.11
N ASN A 414 -4.84 -7.97 -22.41
CA ASN A 414 -4.50 -9.17 -21.65
C ASN A 414 -4.48 -10.41 -22.55
N LYS A 415 -3.45 -10.52 -23.38
CA LYS A 415 -3.31 -11.56 -24.42
C LYS A 415 -3.37 -12.97 -23.85
N GLU A 416 -2.66 -13.25 -22.76
CA GLU A 416 -2.55 -14.60 -22.19
C GLU A 416 -3.91 -15.12 -21.72
N THR A 417 -4.71 -14.24 -21.11
CA THR A 417 -6.06 -14.58 -20.67
C THR A 417 -7.03 -14.66 -21.86
N ALA A 418 -6.90 -13.79 -22.87
CA ALA A 418 -7.68 -13.90 -24.11
C ALA A 418 -7.44 -15.24 -24.81
N GLU A 419 -6.18 -15.68 -24.95
CA GLU A 419 -5.81 -16.96 -25.54
C GLU A 419 -6.41 -18.14 -24.76
N LEU A 420 -6.30 -18.12 -23.44
CA LEU A 420 -6.90 -19.14 -22.59
C LEU A 420 -8.43 -19.24 -22.81
N LEU A 421 -9.13 -18.11 -22.80
CA LEU A 421 -10.59 -18.06 -22.99
C LEU A 421 -10.99 -18.63 -24.35
N ILE A 422 -10.28 -18.27 -25.42
CA ILE A 422 -10.53 -18.80 -26.78
C ILE A 422 -10.31 -20.32 -26.82
N LEU A 423 -9.23 -20.82 -26.23
CA LEU A 423 -8.94 -22.26 -26.16
C LEU A 423 -10.01 -23.05 -25.40
N HIS A 424 -10.67 -22.42 -24.44
CA HIS A 424 -11.77 -23.00 -23.67
C HIS A 424 -13.16 -22.71 -24.26
N GLY A 425 -13.23 -22.21 -25.50
CA GLY A 425 -14.47 -22.10 -26.27
C GLY A 425 -15.21 -20.77 -26.11
N ALA A 426 -14.54 -19.70 -25.69
CA ALA A 426 -15.13 -18.36 -25.79
C ALA A 426 -15.49 -18.01 -27.23
N ASP A 427 -16.69 -17.46 -27.45
CA ASP A 427 -17.15 -17.03 -28.76
C ASP A 427 -16.37 -15.79 -29.23
N VAL A 428 -15.46 -15.98 -30.19
CA VAL A 428 -14.66 -14.91 -30.80
C VAL A 428 -15.51 -13.89 -31.59
N ASN A 429 -16.74 -14.26 -31.93
CA ASN A 429 -17.71 -13.40 -32.62
C ASN A 429 -18.77 -12.84 -31.66
N ALA A 430 -18.61 -13.02 -30.35
CA ALA A 430 -19.51 -12.45 -29.36
C ALA A 430 -19.63 -10.94 -29.56
N LYS A 431 -20.84 -10.43 -29.32
CA LYS A 431 -21.17 -9.01 -29.44
C LYS A 431 -21.69 -8.45 -28.13
N ASN A 432 -21.24 -7.23 -27.82
CA ASN A 432 -21.78 -6.44 -26.74
C ASN A 432 -23.11 -5.76 -27.13
N ASN A 433 -23.69 -4.97 -26.21
CA ASN A 433 -24.98 -4.32 -26.41
C ASN A 433 -24.96 -3.29 -27.54
N ASN A 434 -23.79 -2.82 -28.00
CA ASN A 434 -23.66 -1.95 -29.17
C ASN A 434 -23.42 -2.72 -30.48
N GLY A 435 -23.43 -4.06 -30.43
CA GLY A 435 -23.11 -4.91 -31.57
C GLY A 435 -21.61 -4.99 -31.86
N VAL A 436 -20.77 -4.34 -31.06
CA VAL A 436 -19.31 -4.35 -31.18
C VAL A 436 -18.83 -5.76 -30.82
N SER A 437 -18.03 -6.36 -31.70
CA SER A 437 -17.40 -7.66 -31.46
C SER A 437 -16.00 -7.52 -30.87
N VAL A 438 -15.45 -8.60 -30.34
CA VAL A 438 -14.09 -8.64 -29.80
C VAL A 438 -13.04 -8.16 -30.83
N LEU A 439 -13.21 -8.50 -32.12
CA LEU A 439 -12.30 -8.07 -33.18
C LEU A 439 -12.36 -6.54 -33.44
N HIS A 440 -13.50 -5.89 -33.20
CA HIS A 440 -13.57 -4.43 -33.27
C HIS A 440 -12.71 -3.78 -32.18
N ILE A 441 -12.76 -4.30 -30.95
CA ILE A 441 -11.94 -3.81 -29.83
C ILE A 441 -10.46 -4.02 -30.13
N ALA A 442 -10.05 -5.21 -30.60
CA ALA A 442 -8.67 -5.50 -30.96
C ALA A 442 -8.15 -4.53 -32.05
N ALA A 443 -9.01 -4.21 -33.03
CA ALA A 443 -8.72 -3.27 -34.10
C ALA A 443 -8.59 -1.82 -33.60
N GLU A 444 -9.47 -1.37 -32.71
CA GLU A 444 -9.39 -0.05 -32.08
C GLU A 444 -8.10 0.12 -31.28
N ASN A 445 -7.70 -0.93 -30.56
CA ASN A 445 -6.54 -0.97 -29.67
C ASN A 445 -5.19 -1.24 -30.37
N ASN A 446 -5.17 -1.37 -31.70
CA ASN A 446 -4.01 -1.83 -32.48
C ASN A 446 -3.34 -3.11 -31.95
N SER A 447 -4.11 -4.04 -31.41
CA SER A 447 -3.60 -5.27 -30.81
C SER A 447 -3.47 -6.38 -31.86
N LYS A 448 -2.48 -6.24 -32.75
CA LYS A 448 -2.28 -7.13 -33.91
C LYS A 448 -2.22 -8.60 -33.53
N GLU A 449 -1.47 -8.95 -32.49
CA GLU A 449 -1.30 -10.35 -32.07
C GLU A 449 -2.61 -10.97 -31.57
N ILE A 450 -3.43 -10.19 -30.87
CA ILE A 450 -4.76 -10.63 -30.41
C ILE A 450 -5.71 -10.72 -31.60
N ALA A 451 -5.70 -9.73 -32.50
CA ALA A 451 -6.51 -9.76 -33.71
C ALA A 451 -6.17 -10.99 -34.60
N GLU A 452 -4.89 -11.32 -34.74
CA GLU A 452 -4.43 -12.51 -35.47
C GLU A 452 -4.94 -13.79 -34.82
N LEU A 453 -4.86 -13.87 -33.49
CA LEU A 453 -5.40 -15.00 -32.74
C LEU A 453 -6.92 -15.15 -32.91
N LEU A 454 -7.67 -14.05 -32.86
CA LEU A 454 -9.13 -14.05 -33.08
C LEU A 454 -9.49 -14.51 -34.50
N ILE A 455 -8.81 -13.98 -35.52
CA ILE A 455 -9.03 -14.36 -36.93
C ILE A 455 -8.71 -15.84 -37.15
N LEU A 456 -7.60 -16.34 -36.59
CA LEU A 456 -7.22 -17.75 -36.66
C LEU A 456 -8.31 -18.68 -36.10
N HIS A 457 -9.05 -18.22 -35.09
CA HIS A 457 -10.16 -18.96 -34.47
C HIS A 457 -11.54 -18.61 -35.05
N GLY A 458 -11.59 -17.94 -36.21
CA GLY A 458 -12.82 -17.74 -36.98
C GLY A 458 -13.57 -16.44 -36.69
N ALA A 459 -12.90 -15.41 -36.18
CA ALA A 459 -13.49 -14.08 -36.07
C ALA A 459 -13.83 -13.50 -37.47
N ASN A 460 -15.04 -12.97 -37.62
CA ASN A 460 -15.48 -12.35 -38.87
C ASN A 460 -14.84 -10.97 -39.06
N VAL A 461 -13.88 -10.89 -39.98
CA VAL A 461 -13.16 -9.64 -40.33
C VAL A 461 -14.06 -8.52 -40.85
N ASN A 462 -15.26 -8.84 -41.33
CA ASN A 462 -16.25 -7.92 -41.86
C ASN A 462 -17.51 -7.83 -40.98
N GLU A 463 -17.40 -8.24 -39.72
CA GLU A 463 -18.50 -8.14 -38.77
C GLU A 463 -18.97 -6.70 -38.62
N LYS A 464 -20.27 -6.50 -38.41
CA LYS A 464 -20.87 -5.16 -38.30
C LYS A 464 -21.48 -4.94 -36.93
N ASP A 465 -21.17 -3.79 -36.35
CA ASP A 465 -21.83 -3.28 -35.15
C ASP A 465 -23.22 -2.68 -35.46
N LYS A 466 -23.87 -2.07 -34.47
CA LYS A 466 -25.18 -1.42 -34.66
C LYS A 466 -25.15 -0.22 -35.61
N TYR A 467 -24.00 0.42 -35.79
CA TYR A 467 -23.78 1.52 -36.72
C TYR A 467 -23.26 1.04 -38.07
N ARG A 468 -23.25 -0.29 -38.30
CA ARG A 468 -22.69 -0.93 -39.49
C ARG A 468 -21.19 -0.69 -39.70
N MET A 469 -20.49 -0.22 -38.67
CA MET A 469 -19.04 -0.11 -38.67
C MET A 469 -18.44 -1.51 -38.58
N THR A 470 -17.31 -1.71 -39.25
CA THR A 470 -16.53 -2.96 -39.27
C THR A 470 -15.27 -2.80 -38.41
N PRO A 471 -14.54 -3.88 -38.06
CA PRO A 471 -13.25 -3.75 -37.38
C PRO A 471 -12.27 -2.81 -38.09
N LEU A 472 -12.30 -2.79 -39.43
CA LEU A 472 -11.46 -1.88 -40.21
C LEU A 472 -11.82 -0.39 -39.99
N HIS A 473 -13.10 -0.06 -39.80
CA HIS A 473 -13.50 1.31 -39.43
C HIS A 473 -12.93 1.71 -38.06
N PHE A 474 -12.94 0.80 -37.08
CA PHE A 474 -12.36 1.04 -35.75
C PHE A 474 -10.84 1.21 -35.81
N ALA A 475 -10.14 0.37 -36.58
CA ALA A 475 -8.71 0.53 -36.81
C ALA A 475 -8.38 1.88 -37.48
N SER A 476 -9.18 2.30 -38.46
CA SER A 476 -9.04 3.60 -39.12
C SER A 476 -9.33 4.78 -38.22
N LYS A 477 -10.31 4.68 -37.32
CA LYS A 477 -10.61 5.72 -36.34
C LYS A 477 -9.44 5.94 -35.36
N SER A 478 -8.80 4.86 -34.90
CA SER A 478 -7.71 4.92 -33.90
C SER A 478 -6.30 4.92 -34.49
N ASN A 479 -6.17 4.98 -35.82
CA ASN A 479 -4.91 4.93 -36.54
C ASN A 479 -4.07 3.65 -36.28
N SER A 480 -4.76 2.54 -36.10
CA SER A 480 -4.22 1.21 -35.79
C SER A 480 -3.67 0.51 -37.05
N LYS A 481 -2.56 1.01 -37.57
CA LYS A 481 -1.99 0.58 -38.86
C LYS A 481 -1.74 -0.93 -38.93
N ASP A 482 -1.09 -1.50 -37.93
CA ASP A 482 -0.64 -2.90 -37.98
C ASP A 482 -1.82 -3.87 -37.98
N THR A 483 -2.87 -3.53 -37.24
CA THR A 483 -4.11 -4.31 -37.22
C THR A 483 -4.94 -4.08 -38.48
N ALA A 484 -4.97 -2.85 -39.03
CA ALA A 484 -5.60 -2.57 -40.32
C ALA A 484 -4.95 -3.39 -41.45
N GLU A 485 -3.62 -3.48 -41.48
CA GLU A 485 -2.88 -4.28 -42.48
C GLU A 485 -3.21 -5.77 -42.35
N LEU A 486 -3.26 -6.28 -41.12
CA LEU A 486 -3.70 -7.64 -40.84
C LEU A 486 -5.14 -7.89 -41.33
N LEU A 487 -6.09 -7.00 -41.01
CA LEU A 487 -7.48 -7.12 -41.44
C LEU A 487 -7.62 -7.12 -42.97
N ILE A 488 -6.91 -6.23 -43.67
CA ILE A 488 -6.91 -6.15 -45.14
C ILE A 488 -6.37 -7.45 -45.75
N SER A 489 -5.25 -7.96 -45.24
CA SER A 489 -4.66 -9.22 -45.72
C SER A 489 -5.57 -10.44 -45.53
N HIS A 490 -6.55 -10.34 -44.62
CA HIS A 490 -7.55 -11.39 -44.36
C HIS A 490 -8.93 -11.08 -44.97
N GLY A 491 -9.01 -10.13 -45.90
CA GLY A 491 -10.21 -9.89 -46.70
C GLY A 491 -11.21 -8.90 -46.10
N ALA A 492 -10.76 -7.99 -45.24
CA ALA A 492 -11.60 -6.85 -44.83
C ALA A 492 -11.99 -5.98 -46.04
N ASP A 493 -13.27 -5.60 -46.10
CA ASP A 493 -13.80 -4.71 -47.13
C ASP A 493 -13.31 -3.27 -46.91
N ILE A 494 -12.30 -2.89 -47.70
CA ILE A 494 -11.64 -1.57 -47.67
C ILE A 494 -12.62 -0.44 -47.96
N ASN A 495 -13.68 -0.69 -48.73
CA ASN A 495 -14.69 0.30 -49.12
C ASN A 495 -16.01 0.11 -48.35
N ALA A 496 -15.97 -0.61 -47.22
CA ALA A 496 -17.14 -0.75 -46.36
C ALA A 496 -17.65 0.63 -45.94
N LYS A 497 -18.98 0.71 -45.78
CA LYS A 497 -19.69 1.91 -45.34
C LYS A 497 -20.52 1.62 -44.10
N ASP A 498 -20.49 2.57 -43.18
CA ASP A 498 -21.33 2.60 -41.99
C ASP A 498 -22.82 2.89 -42.33
N ILE A 499 -23.62 3.21 -41.32
CA ILE A 499 -25.05 3.49 -41.48
C ILE A 499 -25.33 4.82 -42.18
N ASP A 500 -24.44 5.79 -42.09
CA ASP A 500 -24.55 7.11 -42.70
C ASP A 500 -23.90 7.17 -44.10
N GLY A 501 -23.26 6.06 -44.52
CA GLY A 501 -22.59 5.95 -45.80
C GLY A 501 -21.13 6.42 -45.76
N VAL A 502 -20.59 6.69 -44.58
CA VAL A 502 -19.19 7.08 -44.37
C VAL A 502 -18.32 5.85 -44.58
N SER A 503 -17.30 5.98 -45.43
CA SER A 503 -16.37 4.87 -45.71
C SER A 503 -15.23 4.82 -44.69
N VAL A 504 -14.56 3.67 -44.63
CA VAL A 504 -13.34 3.47 -43.83
C VAL A 504 -12.31 4.59 -44.03
N LEU A 505 -12.06 5.01 -45.29
CA LEU A 505 -11.10 6.07 -45.61
C LEU A 505 -11.57 7.45 -45.12
N HIS A 506 -12.88 7.74 -45.19
CA HIS A 506 -13.44 8.98 -44.64
C HIS A 506 -13.21 9.06 -43.13
N ILE A 507 -13.47 7.97 -42.39
CA ILE A 507 -13.20 7.92 -40.95
C ILE A 507 -11.71 8.16 -40.65
N ALA A 508 -10.80 7.55 -41.41
CA ALA A 508 -9.37 7.79 -41.25
C ALA A 508 -8.99 9.27 -41.46
N ALA A 509 -9.57 9.91 -42.48
CA ALA A 509 -9.33 11.31 -42.77
C ALA A 509 -9.92 12.25 -41.69
N GLU A 510 -11.14 11.99 -41.22
CA GLU A 510 -11.81 12.78 -40.17
C GLU A 510 -11.07 12.74 -38.83
N ASN A 511 -10.44 11.60 -38.51
CA ASN A 511 -9.72 11.41 -37.25
C ASN A 511 -8.21 11.67 -37.36
N ASN A 512 -7.73 12.18 -38.51
CA ASN A 512 -6.30 12.44 -38.77
C ASN A 512 -5.42 11.19 -38.61
N SER A 513 -5.95 10.03 -38.98
CA SER A 513 -5.30 8.72 -38.89
C SER A 513 -4.42 8.48 -40.11
N LYS A 514 -3.31 9.21 -40.18
CA LYS A 514 -2.45 9.30 -41.37
C LYS A 514 -1.95 7.94 -41.87
N GLU A 515 -1.39 7.14 -40.98
CA GLU A 515 -0.75 5.86 -41.29
C GLU A 515 -1.76 4.85 -41.84
N THR A 516 -2.95 4.79 -41.26
CA THR A 516 -4.04 3.96 -41.78
C THR A 516 -4.61 4.51 -43.08
N ALA A 517 -4.77 5.83 -43.24
CA ALA A 517 -5.21 6.43 -44.50
C ALA A 517 -4.25 6.11 -45.67
N GLU A 518 -2.94 6.24 -45.45
CA GLU A 518 -1.91 5.88 -46.43
C GLU A 518 -1.99 4.38 -46.79
N LEU A 519 -2.18 3.52 -45.79
CA LEU A 519 -2.34 2.07 -45.99
C LEU A 519 -3.60 1.75 -46.82
N LEU A 520 -4.73 2.39 -46.52
CA LEU A 520 -6.00 2.19 -47.23
C LEU A 520 -5.89 2.62 -48.69
N ILE A 521 -5.30 3.79 -48.96
CA ILE A 521 -5.08 4.29 -50.32
C ILE A 521 -4.17 3.32 -51.10
N LEU A 522 -3.10 2.84 -50.46
CA LEU A 522 -2.18 1.87 -51.07
C LEU A 522 -2.90 0.57 -51.49
N HIS A 523 -3.89 0.13 -50.73
CA HIS A 523 -4.65 -1.09 -50.99
C HIS A 523 -5.95 -0.87 -51.76
N GLY A 524 -6.15 0.32 -52.35
CA GLY A 524 -7.23 0.57 -53.31
C GLY A 524 -8.53 1.13 -52.72
N ALA A 525 -8.46 1.85 -51.59
CA ALA A 525 -9.60 2.62 -51.09
C ALA A 525 -10.03 3.69 -52.10
N ASN A 526 -11.34 3.87 -52.29
CA ASN A 526 -11.88 4.86 -53.20
C ASN A 526 -11.74 6.28 -52.62
N VAL A 527 -10.91 7.11 -53.24
CA VAL A 527 -10.64 8.51 -52.84
C VAL A 527 -11.65 9.52 -53.38
N ASN A 528 -12.53 9.12 -54.31
CA ASN A 528 -13.45 10.02 -55.04
C ASN A 528 -14.93 9.76 -54.68
N GLU A 529 -15.19 9.02 -53.62
CA GLU A 529 -16.54 8.53 -53.27
C GLU A 529 -17.37 9.49 -52.42
#